data_AF-A0A923BJB2-F1
#
_entry.id   AF-A0A923BJB2-F1
#
_cell.length_a   1.000
_cell.length_b   1.000
_cell.length_c   1.000
_cell.angle_alpha   90.00
_cell.angle_beta   90.00
_cell.angle_gamma   90.00
#
_symmetry.space_group_name_H-M   'P 1'
#
loop_
_entity.id
_entity.type
_entity.pdbx_description
1 polymer ?
#
loop_
_entity_poly.entity_id
_entity_poly.type
_entity_poly.pdbx_seq_one_letter_code
_entity_poly.pdbx_strand_id
1 'polypeptide(L)'
;MTTRQPPPSPGDSARRAELLCESCGYALVGIDHAGSCPECGRAVRRSLPAYRVGSDFQRSPSVRGFLRTTRCALTQPGAMFERVRIDRPRVRGFAEAHTALAALGYLAGISLAAQVPAVLLWPLLMVVIAVLSWIESVGLRVVGQRRSWRVSGAVAWTVVLHAMPGWTVGGVLTALGGLLSWARIDPLWEVRLGSWSAPAAGIAPAAGALAGLLCFETLTYIGVRRCRFANPPPPELPIPPEPAPSRDAP
;
A
#
# COMPACT_ATOMS: atom_id res chain seq x y z
N MET A 1 0.25 -22.84 25.04
CA MET A 1 -0.68 -23.78 24.40
C MET A 1 -1.26 -23.14 23.15
N THR A 2 -0.70 -23.44 21.98
CA THR A 2 -1.25 -23.03 20.68
C THR A 2 -2.19 -24.11 20.20
N THR A 3 -3.50 -23.86 20.30
CA THR A 3 -4.55 -24.73 19.77
C THR A 3 -4.33 -24.89 18.27
N ARG A 4 -3.87 -26.07 17.83
CA ARG A 4 -3.81 -26.40 16.40
C ARG A 4 -5.24 -26.46 15.89
N GLN A 5 -5.63 -25.51 15.04
CA GLN A 5 -6.88 -25.63 14.31
C GLN A 5 -6.83 -26.88 13.42
N PRO A 6 -7.91 -27.68 13.38
CA PRO A 6 -7.99 -28.81 12.46
C PRO A 6 -7.85 -28.34 11.00
N PRO A 7 -7.29 -29.18 10.11
CA PRO A 7 -7.16 -28.84 8.70
C PRO A 7 -8.55 -28.57 8.10
N PRO A 8 -8.67 -27.58 7.19
CA PRO A 8 -9.95 -27.25 6.57
C PRO A 8 -10.50 -28.46 5.79
N SER A 9 -11.82 -28.61 5.80
CA SER A 9 -12.48 -29.67 5.04
C SER A 9 -12.21 -29.50 3.53
N PRO A 10 -12.19 -30.57 2.71
CA PRO A 10 -11.98 -30.47 1.26
C PRO A 10 -12.93 -29.47 0.58
N GLY A 11 -14.15 -29.30 1.10
CA GLY A 11 -15.13 -28.33 0.61
C GLY A 11 -14.81 -26.86 0.95
N ASP A 12 -14.03 -26.58 1.99
CA ASP A 12 -13.62 -25.21 2.37
C ASP A 12 -12.52 -24.66 1.45
N SER A 13 -11.68 -25.54 0.91
CA SER A 13 -10.68 -25.19 -0.11
C SER A 13 -11.35 -24.80 -1.42
N ALA A 14 -12.42 -25.51 -1.81
CA ALA A 14 -13.24 -25.17 -2.98
C ALA A 14 -14.00 -23.84 -2.80
N ARG A 15 -14.56 -23.58 -1.61
CA ARG A 15 -15.19 -22.28 -1.30
C ARG A 15 -14.21 -21.12 -1.25
N ARG A 16 -12.95 -21.34 -0.86
CA ARG A 16 -11.89 -20.31 -0.97
C ARG A 16 -11.42 -20.07 -2.41
N ALA A 17 -11.73 -20.96 -3.34
CA ALA A 17 -11.47 -20.74 -4.77
C ALA A 17 -12.66 -20.07 -5.49
N GLU A 18 -13.75 -19.76 -4.78
CA GLU A 18 -14.92 -19.12 -5.38
C GLU A 18 -14.54 -17.75 -5.94
N LEU A 19 -14.69 -17.62 -7.27
CA LEU A 19 -14.47 -16.39 -8.00
C LEU A 19 -15.59 -15.42 -7.66
N LEU A 20 -15.27 -14.26 -7.10
CA LEU A 20 -16.24 -13.22 -6.75
C LEU A 20 -16.17 -12.04 -7.71
N CYS A 21 -17.29 -11.34 -7.90
CA CYS A 21 -17.29 -10.04 -8.55
C CYS A 21 -16.56 -9.03 -7.68
N GLU A 22 -15.49 -8.41 -8.19
CA GLU A 22 -14.67 -7.49 -7.40
C GLU A 22 -15.41 -6.20 -6.99
N SER A 23 -16.57 -5.93 -7.60
CA SER A 23 -17.41 -4.76 -7.31
C SER A 23 -18.42 -5.03 -6.19
N CYS A 24 -19.33 -6.00 -6.38
CA CYS A 24 -20.43 -6.26 -5.45
C CYS A 24 -20.23 -7.49 -4.54
N GLY A 25 -19.26 -8.36 -4.84
CA GLY A 25 -19.03 -9.59 -4.07
C GLY A 25 -19.88 -10.80 -4.48
N TYR A 26 -20.68 -10.69 -5.56
CA TYR A 26 -21.49 -11.81 -6.08
C TYR A 26 -20.62 -12.96 -6.60
N ALA A 27 -21.03 -14.21 -6.35
CA ALA A 27 -20.34 -15.41 -6.81
C ALA A 27 -20.45 -15.58 -8.34
N LEU A 28 -19.33 -15.73 -9.03
CA LEU A 28 -19.26 -15.82 -10.49
C LEU A 28 -19.06 -17.25 -11.00
N VAL A 29 -19.25 -18.26 -10.15
CA VAL A 29 -19.11 -19.67 -10.53
C VAL A 29 -20.22 -20.05 -11.51
N GLY A 30 -19.82 -20.67 -12.63
CA GLY A 30 -20.75 -21.10 -13.68
C GLY A 30 -21.22 -19.97 -14.62
N ILE A 31 -20.78 -18.73 -14.39
CA ILE A 31 -21.06 -17.60 -15.29
C ILE A 31 -19.98 -17.54 -16.37
N ASP A 32 -20.40 -17.34 -17.62
CA ASP A 32 -19.49 -17.10 -18.74
C ASP A 32 -18.54 -15.94 -18.44
N HIS A 33 -17.23 -16.15 -18.66
CA HIS A 33 -16.19 -15.14 -18.49
C HIS A 33 -16.37 -13.92 -19.40
N ALA A 34 -17.05 -14.07 -20.54
CA ALA A 34 -17.42 -12.98 -21.44
C ALA A 34 -18.69 -12.23 -20.98
N GLY A 35 -19.45 -12.81 -20.05
CA GLY A 35 -20.70 -12.27 -19.53
C GLY A 35 -20.52 -11.11 -18.55
N SER A 36 -21.65 -10.67 -18.00
CA SER A 36 -21.72 -9.63 -16.97
C SER A 36 -22.22 -10.18 -15.65
N CYS A 37 -21.76 -9.60 -14.55
CA CYS A 37 -22.27 -9.93 -13.23
C CYS A 37 -23.77 -9.58 -13.14
N PRO A 38 -24.63 -10.52 -12.72
CA PRO A 38 -26.09 -10.31 -12.70
C PRO A 38 -26.52 -9.25 -11.69
N GLU A 39 -25.74 -8.98 -10.64
CA GLU A 39 -26.07 -7.99 -9.60
C GLU A 39 -25.73 -6.55 -9.99
N CYS A 40 -24.54 -6.34 -10.56
CA CYS A 40 -24.01 -4.97 -10.76
C CYS A 40 -23.64 -4.65 -12.22
N GLY A 41 -23.84 -5.59 -13.15
CA GLY A 41 -23.53 -5.42 -14.56
C GLY A 41 -22.03 -5.35 -14.90
N ARG A 42 -21.11 -5.46 -13.92
CA ARG A 42 -19.67 -5.47 -14.19
C ARG A 42 -19.30 -6.70 -15.00
N ALA A 43 -18.58 -6.51 -16.10
CA ALA A 43 -18.04 -7.62 -16.92
C ALA A 43 -17.22 -8.60 -16.06
N VAL A 44 -17.49 -9.90 -16.18
CA VAL A 44 -16.85 -10.96 -15.39
C VAL A 44 -15.33 -10.95 -15.56
N ARG A 45 -14.85 -10.75 -16.80
CA ARG A 45 -13.42 -10.60 -17.10
C ARG A 45 -12.67 -9.58 -16.23
N ARG A 46 -13.33 -8.52 -15.76
CA ARG A 46 -12.73 -7.48 -14.89
C ARG A 46 -12.62 -7.89 -13.42
N SER A 47 -13.11 -9.07 -13.08
CA SER A 47 -12.98 -9.68 -11.75
C SER A 47 -12.05 -10.89 -11.76
N LEU A 48 -11.58 -11.33 -12.93
CA LEU A 48 -10.61 -12.41 -13.04
C LEU A 48 -9.25 -11.95 -12.50
N PRO A 49 -8.50 -12.82 -11.77
CA PRO A 49 -7.16 -12.49 -11.30
C PRO A 49 -6.21 -11.99 -12.41
N ALA A 50 -6.36 -12.52 -13.62
CA ALA A 50 -5.55 -12.13 -14.79
C ALA A 50 -5.73 -10.66 -15.21
N TYR A 51 -6.84 -10.01 -14.84
CA TYR A 51 -7.07 -8.58 -15.10
C TYR A 51 -6.14 -7.68 -14.29
N ARG A 52 -5.67 -8.15 -13.13
CA ARG A 52 -4.69 -7.46 -12.31
C ARG A 52 -3.30 -7.70 -12.88
N VAL A 53 -2.90 -6.87 -13.84
CA VAL A 53 -1.60 -6.97 -14.52
C VAL A 53 -0.41 -6.52 -13.66
N GLY A 54 -0.68 -5.80 -12.58
CA GLY A 54 0.31 -5.22 -11.66
C GLY A 54 0.52 -3.72 -11.88
N SER A 55 1.06 -3.05 -10.87
CA SER A 55 1.60 -1.69 -11.02
C SER A 55 2.84 -1.69 -11.94
N ASP A 56 3.25 -0.51 -12.41
CA ASP A 56 4.45 -0.40 -13.26
C ASP A 56 5.69 -0.94 -12.55
N PHE A 57 5.81 -0.72 -11.24
CA PHE A 57 6.89 -1.28 -10.43
C PHE A 57 6.78 -2.80 -10.28
N GLN A 58 5.59 -3.36 -10.07
CA GLN A 58 5.38 -4.82 -10.00
C GLN A 58 5.75 -5.54 -11.31
N ARG A 59 5.54 -4.87 -12.45
CA ARG A 59 5.86 -5.41 -13.78
C ARG A 59 7.34 -5.28 -14.11
N SER A 60 7.97 -4.16 -13.73
CA SER A 60 9.37 -3.88 -13.97
C SER A 60 9.95 -3.06 -12.81
N PRO A 61 10.62 -3.72 -11.83
CA PRO A 61 11.24 -3.06 -10.68
C PRO A 61 12.41 -2.17 -11.14
N SER A 62 12.08 -0.92 -11.46
CA SER A 62 12.99 0.07 -12.03
C SER A 62 12.67 1.45 -11.45
N VAL A 63 13.60 2.39 -11.54
CA VAL A 63 13.35 3.79 -11.11
C VAL A 63 12.17 4.40 -11.87
N ARG A 64 12.06 4.13 -13.18
CA ARG A 64 10.91 4.58 -13.99
C ARG A 64 9.59 3.95 -13.51
N GLY A 65 9.60 2.64 -13.23
CA GLY A 65 8.44 1.93 -12.69
C GLY A 65 8.03 2.45 -11.31
N PHE A 66 9.01 2.76 -10.45
CA PHE A 66 8.82 3.39 -9.15
C PHE A 66 8.11 4.73 -9.31
N LEU A 67 8.71 5.67 -10.05
CA LEU A 67 8.15 7.02 -10.25
C LEU A 67 6.74 7.00 -10.87
N ARG A 68 6.50 6.13 -11.87
CA ARG A 68 5.18 5.98 -12.48
C ARG A 68 4.15 5.41 -11.50
N THR A 69 4.54 4.42 -10.71
CA THR A 69 3.67 3.84 -9.68
C THR A 69 3.34 4.88 -8.60
N THR A 70 4.32 5.62 -8.10
CA THR A 70 4.13 6.72 -7.16
C THR A 70 3.19 7.79 -7.72
N ARG A 71 3.43 8.24 -8.97
CA ARG A 71 2.54 9.23 -9.62
C ARG A 71 1.12 8.70 -9.77
N CYS A 72 0.94 7.45 -10.20
CA CYS A 72 -0.38 6.84 -10.38
C CYS A 72 -1.09 6.67 -9.03
N ALA A 73 -0.38 6.29 -7.98
CA ALA A 73 -0.92 6.23 -6.62
C ALA A 73 -1.48 7.59 -6.18
N LEU A 74 -0.72 8.67 -6.38
CA LEU A 74 -1.11 10.01 -5.92
C LEU A 74 -2.19 10.66 -6.78
N THR A 75 -2.22 10.39 -8.10
CA THR A 75 -3.11 11.10 -9.04
C THR A 75 -4.32 10.29 -9.49
N GLN A 76 -4.22 8.96 -9.53
CA GLN A 76 -5.26 8.05 -10.02
C GLN A 76 -5.32 6.76 -9.17
N PRO A 77 -5.43 6.85 -7.83
CA PRO A 77 -5.34 5.69 -6.95
C PRO A 77 -6.37 4.61 -7.29
N GLY A 78 -7.60 5.00 -7.66
CA GLY A 78 -8.64 4.05 -8.05
C GLY A 78 -8.25 3.16 -9.23
N ALA A 79 -7.73 3.76 -10.31
CA ALA A 79 -7.29 3.03 -11.50
C ALA A 79 -6.01 2.23 -11.27
N MET A 80 -5.15 2.65 -10.34
CA MET A 80 -3.99 1.89 -9.91
C MET A 80 -4.41 0.61 -9.18
N PHE A 81 -5.24 0.74 -8.13
CA PHE A 81 -5.63 -0.39 -7.28
C PHE A 81 -6.51 -1.42 -7.99
N GLU A 82 -7.21 -1.04 -9.06
CA GLU A 82 -7.89 -2.00 -9.95
C GLU A 82 -6.92 -2.91 -10.73
N ARG A 83 -5.69 -2.47 -10.95
CA ARG A 83 -4.69 -3.20 -11.75
C ARG A 83 -3.64 -3.90 -10.90
N VAL A 84 -3.41 -3.45 -9.66
CA VAL A 84 -2.40 -4.01 -8.76
C VAL A 84 -2.63 -5.51 -8.53
N ARG A 85 -1.54 -6.27 -8.67
CA ARG A 85 -1.48 -7.70 -8.36
C ARG A 85 -1.41 -7.90 -6.86
N ILE A 86 -2.15 -8.89 -6.36
CA ILE A 86 -2.06 -9.31 -4.96
C ILE A 86 -0.87 -10.26 -4.82
N ASP A 87 0.32 -9.69 -4.70
CA ASP A 87 1.61 -10.39 -4.63
C ASP A 87 2.57 -9.59 -3.75
N ARG A 88 2.98 -10.16 -2.61
CA ARG A 88 3.82 -9.50 -1.59
C ARG A 88 5.29 -9.33 -2.01
N PRO A 89 6.02 -10.38 -2.44
CA PRO A 89 7.45 -10.27 -2.76
C PRO A 89 7.81 -9.10 -3.69
N ARG A 90 7.03 -8.90 -4.76
CA ARG A 90 7.34 -7.92 -5.82
C ARG A 90 7.16 -6.47 -5.43
N VAL A 91 6.48 -6.18 -4.31
CA VAL A 91 6.20 -4.81 -3.84
C VAL A 91 7.08 -4.39 -2.67
N ARG A 92 7.88 -5.31 -2.12
CA ARG A 92 8.71 -5.05 -0.94
C ARG A 92 9.70 -3.91 -1.19
N GLY A 93 10.46 -3.96 -2.29
CA GLY A 93 11.43 -2.91 -2.63
C GLY A 93 10.80 -1.53 -2.85
N PHE A 94 9.56 -1.47 -3.35
CA PHE A 94 8.81 -0.21 -3.49
C PHE A 94 8.52 0.43 -2.13
N ALA A 95 8.05 -0.38 -1.19
CA ALA A 95 7.75 0.09 0.15
C ALA A 95 9.02 0.47 0.92
N GLU A 96 10.07 -0.35 0.87
CA GLU A 96 11.36 -0.04 1.52
C GLU A 96 11.93 1.30 1.03
N ALA A 97 11.90 1.55 -0.29
CA ALA A 97 12.33 2.82 -0.86
C ALA A 97 11.49 4.01 -0.36
N HIS A 98 10.15 3.89 -0.34
CA HIS A 98 9.29 4.95 0.18
C HIS A 98 9.46 5.18 1.69
N THR A 99 9.66 4.13 2.49
CA THR A 99 9.95 4.24 3.93
C THR A 99 11.28 4.97 4.15
N ALA A 100 12.33 4.63 3.39
CA ALA A 100 13.63 5.29 3.47
C ALA A 100 13.54 6.79 3.12
N LEU A 101 12.85 7.12 2.01
CA LEU A 101 12.63 8.50 1.59
C LEU A 101 11.79 9.30 2.61
N ALA A 102 10.74 8.68 3.15
CA ALA A 102 9.89 9.30 4.16
C ALA A 102 10.69 9.60 5.44
N ALA A 103 11.41 8.61 5.97
CA ALA A 103 12.23 8.76 7.17
C ALA A 103 13.30 9.84 7.00
N LEU A 104 13.96 9.89 5.84
CA LEU A 104 14.92 10.96 5.51
C LEU A 104 14.26 12.35 5.51
N GLY A 105 13.08 12.48 4.90
CA GLY A 105 12.34 13.76 4.89
C GLY A 105 11.91 14.21 6.29
N TYR A 106 11.33 13.30 7.09
CA TYR A 106 10.98 13.60 8.49
C TYR A 106 12.18 14.02 9.30
N LEU A 107 13.29 13.28 9.17
CA LEU A 107 14.54 13.57 9.83
C LEU A 107 15.06 14.97 9.48
N ALA A 108 15.11 15.30 8.19
CA ALA A 108 15.55 16.61 7.72
C ALA A 108 14.68 17.73 8.29
N GLY A 109 13.35 17.57 8.27
CA GLY A 109 12.43 18.56 8.82
C GLY A 109 12.58 18.77 10.32
N ILE A 110 12.74 17.69 11.10
CA ILE A 110 12.97 17.76 12.55
C ILE A 110 14.32 18.43 12.84
N SER A 111 15.39 18.02 12.16
CA SER A 111 16.72 18.61 12.35
C SER A 111 16.76 20.09 12.02
N LEU A 112 16.13 20.52 10.92
CA LEU A 112 16.06 21.93 10.54
C LEU A 112 15.24 22.75 11.55
N ALA A 113 14.09 22.22 11.99
CA ALA A 113 13.23 22.92 12.94
C ALA A 113 13.83 23.02 14.35
N ALA A 114 14.50 21.97 14.82
CA ALA A 114 15.05 21.89 16.17
C ALA A 114 16.54 22.26 16.26
N GLN A 115 17.20 22.52 15.13
CA GLN A 115 18.63 22.86 15.05
C GLN A 115 19.56 21.82 15.71
N VAL A 116 19.15 20.54 15.69
CA VAL A 116 19.92 19.42 16.25
C VAL A 116 20.21 18.37 15.17
N PRO A 117 21.43 17.81 15.12
CA PRO A 117 21.73 16.70 14.23
C PRO A 117 21.00 15.45 14.75
N ALA A 118 20.00 14.99 14.00
CA ALA A 118 19.16 13.86 14.42
C ALA A 118 19.47 12.56 13.67
N VAL A 119 20.64 12.46 12.99
CA VAL A 119 20.95 11.35 12.07
C VAL A 119 20.78 9.95 12.68
N LEU A 120 21.05 9.83 13.99
CA LEU A 120 20.90 8.59 14.74
C LEU A 120 19.43 8.16 14.93
N LEU A 121 18.47 9.05 14.69
CA LEU A 121 17.03 8.76 14.74
C LEU A 121 16.48 8.15 13.45
N TRP A 122 17.26 8.10 12.36
CA TRP A 122 16.81 7.49 11.11
C TRP A 122 16.34 6.03 11.29
N PRO A 123 17.13 5.09 11.84
CA PRO A 123 16.68 3.71 12.01
C PRO A 123 15.42 3.62 12.88
N LEU A 124 15.29 4.48 13.88
CA LEU A 124 14.09 4.55 14.72
C LEU A 124 12.86 4.99 13.89
N LEU A 125 12.97 6.02 13.06
CA LEU A 125 11.89 6.46 12.19
C LEU A 125 11.46 5.39 11.17
N MET A 126 12.42 4.64 10.61
CA MET A 126 12.12 3.50 9.72
C MET A 126 11.28 2.45 10.44
N VAL A 127 11.65 2.10 11.67
CA VAL A 127 10.92 1.13 12.50
C VAL A 127 9.53 1.66 12.83
N VAL A 128 9.40 2.93 13.22
CA VAL A 128 8.10 3.55 13.54
C VAL A 128 7.17 3.49 12.32
N ILE A 129 7.61 3.91 11.14
CA ILE A 129 6.79 3.88 9.91
C ILE A 129 6.40 2.44 9.56
N ALA A 130 7.33 1.49 9.68
CA ALA A 130 7.06 0.07 9.42
C ALA A 130 6.02 -0.51 10.39
N VAL A 131 6.11 -0.19 11.68
CA VAL A 131 5.16 -0.63 12.71
C VAL A 131 3.77 -0.03 12.47
N LEU A 132 3.68 1.28 12.19
CA LEU A 132 2.41 1.93 11.87
C LEU A 132 1.75 1.32 10.63
N SER A 133 2.56 1.03 9.60
CA SER A 133 2.09 0.35 8.38
C SER A 133 1.60 -1.08 8.66
N TRP A 134 2.27 -1.80 9.57
CA TRP A 134 1.82 -3.11 10.02
C TRP A 134 0.50 -3.04 10.78
N ILE A 135 0.35 -2.09 11.71
CA ILE A 135 -0.90 -1.85 12.46
C ILE A 135 -2.04 -1.60 11.49
N GLU A 136 -1.83 -0.75 10.47
CA GLU A 136 -2.85 -0.47 9.46
C GLU A 136 -3.24 -1.73 8.68
N SER A 137 -2.27 -2.58 8.33
CA SER A 137 -2.56 -3.86 7.67
C SER A 137 -3.45 -4.80 8.52
N VAL A 138 -3.32 -4.73 9.86
CA VAL A 138 -4.19 -5.46 10.79
C VAL A 138 -5.57 -4.79 10.84
N GLY A 139 -5.62 -3.46 10.93
CA GLY A 139 -6.84 -2.67 10.92
C GLY A 139 -7.73 -2.95 9.71
N LEU A 140 -7.16 -2.94 8.50
CA LEU A 140 -7.88 -3.26 7.26
C LEU A 140 -8.53 -4.65 7.27
N ARG A 141 -7.90 -5.63 7.92
CA ARG A 141 -8.47 -6.99 8.04
C ARG A 141 -9.65 -7.02 9.00
N VAL A 142 -9.53 -6.35 10.15
CA VAL A 142 -10.62 -6.26 11.14
C VAL A 142 -11.82 -5.52 10.54
N VAL A 143 -11.59 -4.40 9.88
CA VAL A 143 -12.64 -3.64 9.17
C VAL A 143 -13.25 -4.49 8.06
N GLY A 144 -12.43 -5.22 7.30
CA GLY A 144 -12.89 -6.13 6.26
C GLY A 144 -13.83 -7.20 6.79
N GLN A 145 -13.47 -7.85 7.90
CA GLN A 145 -14.31 -8.85 8.56
C GLN A 145 -15.66 -8.28 9.02
N ARG A 146 -15.67 -7.08 9.62
CA ARG A 146 -16.90 -6.42 10.09
C ARG A 146 -17.85 -5.99 8.96
N ARG A 147 -17.32 -5.78 7.76
CA ARG A 147 -18.09 -5.33 6.57
C ARG A 147 -18.35 -6.44 5.56
N SER A 148 -18.11 -7.70 5.93
CA SER A 148 -18.22 -8.86 5.03
C SER A 148 -17.38 -8.71 3.74
N TRP A 149 -16.25 -8.01 3.83
CA TRP A 149 -15.28 -7.91 2.73
C TRP A 149 -14.27 -9.05 2.82
N ARG A 150 -13.84 -9.56 1.67
CA ARG A 150 -12.81 -10.60 1.55
C ARG A 150 -11.40 -10.01 1.55
N VAL A 151 -11.06 -9.26 2.60
CA VAL A 151 -9.72 -8.65 2.75
C VAL A 151 -8.76 -9.67 3.38
N SER A 152 -8.08 -10.43 2.53
CA SER A 152 -7.03 -11.35 2.98
C SER A 152 -5.81 -10.59 3.52
N GLY A 153 -4.94 -11.29 4.26
CA GLY A 153 -3.66 -10.72 4.66
C GLY A 153 -2.80 -10.28 3.47
N ALA A 154 -2.88 -10.95 2.32
CA ALA A 154 -2.13 -10.55 1.12
C ALA A 154 -2.69 -9.26 0.52
N VAL A 155 -4.02 -9.10 0.50
CA VAL A 155 -4.70 -7.88 0.04
C VAL A 155 -4.34 -6.70 0.94
N ALA A 156 -4.50 -6.82 2.26
CA ALA A 156 -4.22 -5.74 3.20
C ALA A 156 -2.78 -5.22 3.08
N TRP A 157 -1.80 -6.13 3.04
CA TRP A 157 -0.40 -5.75 2.83
C TRP A 157 -0.17 -5.10 1.47
N THR A 158 -0.72 -5.67 0.39
CA THR A 158 -0.57 -5.08 -0.95
C THR A 158 -1.12 -3.65 -1.01
N VAL A 159 -2.27 -3.41 -0.35
CA VAL A 159 -2.88 -2.07 -0.24
C VAL A 159 -1.95 -1.12 0.51
N VAL A 160 -1.50 -1.50 1.70
CA VAL A 160 -0.61 -0.68 2.54
C VAL A 160 0.70 -0.35 1.83
N LEU A 161 1.34 -1.34 1.19
CA LEU A 161 2.63 -1.13 0.52
C LEU A 161 2.51 -0.18 -0.68
N HIS A 162 1.38 -0.16 -1.39
CA HIS A 162 1.13 0.81 -2.46
C HIS A 162 0.62 2.18 -1.94
N ALA A 163 0.23 2.28 -0.67
CA ALA A 163 -0.12 3.55 -0.01
C ALA A 163 1.11 4.27 0.58
N MET A 164 2.28 3.64 0.62
CA MET A 164 3.54 4.22 1.09
C MET A 164 3.93 5.60 0.50
N PRO A 165 3.55 5.98 -0.74
CA PRO A 165 3.71 7.36 -1.22
C PRO A 165 3.17 8.42 -0.26
N GLY A 166 2.11 8.14 0.51
CA GLY A 166 1.58 9.08 1.51
C GLY A 166 2.59 9.43 2.60
N TRP A 167 3.38 8.45 3.08
CA TRP A 167 4.46 8.72 4.04
C TRP A 167 5.56 9.59 3.43
N THR A 168 5.90 9.37 2.16
CA THR A 168 6.89 10.20 1.46
C THR A 168 6.38 11.63 1.27
N VAL A 169 5.10 11.83 0.95
CA VAL A 169 4.48 13.16 0.94
C VAL A 169 4.64 13.85 2.29
N GLY A 170 4.37 13.13 3.39
CA GLY A 170 4.57 13.66 4.74
C GLY A 170 6.02 14.03 5.05
N GLY A 171 6.97 13.17 4.70
CA GLY A 171 8.40 13.45 4.88
C GLY A 171 8.85 14.69 4.11
N VAL A 172 8.44 14.82 2.84
CA VAL A 172 8.76 15.99 2.00
C VAL A 172 8.15 17.27 2.58
N LEU A 173 6.86 17.26 2.94
CA LEU A 173 6.19 18.44 3.51
C LEU A 173 6.76 18.81 4.88
N THR A 174 7.16 17.83 5.70
CA THR A 174 7.83 18.08 6.99
C THR A 174 9.19 18.74 6.77
N ALA A 175 9.98 18.26 5.80
CA ALA A 175 11.27 18.86 5.44
C ALA A 175 11.11 20.31 4.97
N LEU A 176 10.12 20.58 4.11
CA LEU A 176 9.81 21.94 3.65
C LEU A 176 9.34 22.83 4.82
N GLY A 177 8.51 22.30 5.72
CA GLY A 177 8.11 23.01 6.95
C GLY A 177 9.32 23.36 7.82
N GLY A 178 10.25 22.43 8.01
CA GLY A 178 11.48 22.66 8.78
C GLY A 178 12.40 23.68 8.11
N LEU A 179 12.54 23.64 6.78
CA LEU A 179 13.29 24.63 6.02
C LEU A 179 12.69 26.03 6.15
N LEU A 180 11.36 26.16 6.07
CA LEU A 180 10.66 27.43 6.28
C LEU A 180 10.85 27.94 7.72
N SER A 181 10.83 27.05 8.72
CA SER A 181 11.10 27.40 10.11
C SER A 181 12.54 27.88 10.31
N TRP A 182 13.51 27.22 9.68
CA TRP A 182 14.92 27.60 9.72
C TRP A 182 15.18 28.95 9.02
N ALA A 183 14.57 29.17 7.84
CA ALA A 183 14.71 30.43 7.10
C ALA A 183 14.10 31.64 7.83
N ARG A 184 13.22 31.41 8.80
CA ARG A 184 12.60 32.45 9.64
C ARG A 184 13.47 32.92 10.82
N ILE A 185 14.70 32.43 10.94
CA ILE A 185 15.67 32.87 11.97
C ILE A 185 16.24 34.28 11.64
N ASP A 186 15.78 34.94 10.58
CA ASP A 186 16.11 36.35 10.32
C ASP A 186 15.53 37.26 11.44
N PRO A 187 16.35 38.12 12.10
CA PRO A 187 15.90 39.04 13.14
C PRO A 187 14.70 39.92 12.74
N LEU A 188 14.53 40.22 11.45
CA LEU A 188 13.39 40.97 10.94
C LEU A 188 12.06 40.24 11.15
N TRP A 189 12.07 38.91 11.22
CA TRP A 189 10.89 38.10 11.40
C TRP A 189 10.44 38.04 12.86
N GLU A 190 11.38 38.09 13.82
CA GLU A 190 11.07 38.21 15.25
C GLU A 190 10.34 39.52 15.56
N VAL A 191 10.78 40.62 14.94
CA VAL A 191 10.11 41.93 15.09
C VAL A 191 8.67 41.90 14.55
N ARG A 192 8.42 41.12 13.49
CA ARG A 192 7.12 41.10 12.79
C ARG A 192 6.11 40.12 13.38
N LEU A 193 6.55 38.95 13.85
CA LEU A 193 5.67 37.93 14.43
C LEU A 193 5.61 37.95 15.96
N GLY A 194 6.54 38.63 16.63
CA GLY A 194 6.60 38.65 18.09
C GLY A 194 6.63 37.24 18.69
N SER A 195 5.81 37.00 19.71
CA SER A 195 5.73 35.72 20.43
C SER A 195 5.22 34.53 19.61
N TRP A 196 4.71 34.74 18.40
CA TRP A 196 4.21 33.67 17.53
C TRP A 196 5.29 32.97 16.70
N SER A 197 6.53 33.46 16.69
CA SER A 197 7.63 32.89 15.89
C SER A 197 7.96 31.44 16.29
N ALA A 198 8.07 31.16 17.59
CA ALA A 198 8.44 29.85 18.12
C ALA A 198 7.36 28.76 17.90
N PRO A 199 6.06 29.00 18.19
CA PRO A 199 5.01 28.03 17.86
C PRO A 199 4.91 27.76 16.36
N ALA A 200 5.02 28.81 15.53
CA ALA A 200 4.93 28.68 14.08
C ALA A 200 6.06 27.81 13.50
N ALA A 201 7.23 27.78 14.14
CA ALA A 201 8.36 26.95 13.74
C ALA A 201 8.09 25.44 13.92
N GLY A 202 7.32 25.06 14.94
CA GLY A 202 6.91 23.66 15.17
C GLY A 202 5.65 23.25 14.38
N ILE A 203 4.73 24.19 14.17
CA ILE A 203 3.45 23.93 13.49
C ILE A 203 3.66 23.52 12.02
N ALA A 204 4.56 24.17 11.29
CA ALA A 204 4.74 23.90 9.86
C ALA A 204 5.24 22.46 9.57
N PRO A 205 6.31 21.95 10.22
CA PRO A 205 6.69 20.55 10.11
C PRO A 205 5.57 19.59 10.55
N ALA A 206 4.89 19.87 11.66
CA ALA A 206 3.82 19.02 12.17
C ALA A 206 2.62 18.94 11.21
N ALA A 207 2.24 20.05 10.59
CA ALA A 207 1.22 20.10 9.56
C ALA A 207 1.61 19.26 8.32
N GLY A 208 2.89 19.29 7.93
CA GLY A 208 3.42 18.44 6.87
C GLY A 208 3.29 16.95 7.19
N ALA A 209 3.64 16.54 8.42
CA ALA A 209 3.48 15.17 8.87
C ALA A 209 2.01 14.72 8.89
N LEU A 210 1.11 15.57 9.39
CA LEU A 210 -0.32 15.31 9.40
C LEU A 210 -0.89 15.17 7.99
N ALA A 211 -0.49 16.03 7.06
CA ALA A 211 -0.91 15.94 5.66
C ALA A 211 -0.45 14.62 5.01
N GLY A 212 0.76 14.16 5.32
CA GLY A 212 1.26 12.85 4.89
C GLY A 212 0.44 11.68 5.44
N LEU A 213 0.12 11.71 6.74
CA LEU A 213 -0.74 10.72 7.37
C LEU A 213 -2.11 10.66 6.69
N LEU A 214 -2.76 11.81 6.49
CA LEU A 214 -4.05 11.89 5.79
C LEU A 214 -3.97 11.37 4.35
N CYS A 215 -2.87 11.65 3.65
CA CYS A 215 -2.62 11.12 2.31
C CYS A 215 -2.50 9.58 2.34
N PHE A 216 -1.74 9.03 3.27
CA PHE A 216 -1.61 7.58 3.47
C PHE A 216 -2.97 6.92 3.73
N GLU A 217 -3.74 7.43 4.70
CA GLU A 217 -5.09 6.94 5.05
C GLU A 217 -6.06 7.01 3.87
N THR A 218 -5.97 8.09 3.07
CA THR A 218 -6.81 8.22 1.87
C THR A 218 -6.46 7.14 0.84
N LEU A 219 -5.17 6.86 0.64
CA LEU A 219 -4.72 5.81 -0.28
C LEU A 219 -5.10 4.40 0.21
N THR A 220 -4.97 4.12 1.51
CA THR A 220 -5.38 2.82 2.07
C THR A 220 -6.88 2.63 1.97
N TYR A 221 -7.69 3.65 2.27
CA TYR A 221 -9.14 3.63 2.11
C TYR A 221 -9.56 3.35 0.66
N ILE A 222 -8.97 4.05 -0.31
CA ILE A 222 -9.26 3.81 -1.72
C ILE A 222 -8.82 2.40 -2.13
N GLY A 223 -7.63 1.97 -1.70
CA GLY A 223 -7.09 0.66 -2.02
C GLY A 223 -7.93 -0.49 -1.48
N VAL A 224 -8.31 -0.45 -0.21
CA VAL A 224 -9.16 -1.50 0.38
C VAL A 224 -10.54 -1.53 -0.27
N ARG A 225 -11.11 -0.37 -0.61
CA ARG A 225 -12.39 -0.32 -1.35
C ARG A 225 -12.30 -0.95 -2.73
N ARG A 226 -11.18 -0.78 -3.45
CA ARG A 226 -10.96 -1.36 -4.80
C ARG A 226 -10.50 -2.82 -4.77
N CYS A 227 -9.98 -3.29 -3.65
CA CYS A 227 -9.46 -4.66 -3.51
C CYS A 227 -10.27 -5.54 -2.53
N ARG A 228 -11.40 -5.05 -1.99
CA ARG A 228 -12.20 -5.73 -0.96
C ARG A 228 -12.68 -7.14 -1.32
N PHE A 229 -12.76 -7.44 -2.60
CA PHE A 229 -13.15 -8.76 -3.12
C PHE A 229 -12.12 -9.28 -4.14
N ALA A 230 -10.88 -8.79 -4.08
CA ALA A 230 -9.84 -9.18 -5.02
C ALA A 230 -9.61 -10.70 -4.96
N ASN A 231 -9.74 -11.35 -6.11
CA ASN A 231 -9.57 -12.79 -6.19
C ASN A 231 -8.06 -13.12 -6.12
N PRO A 232 -7.65 -14.10 -5.28
CA PRO A 232 -6.26 -14.53 -5.28
C PRO A 232 -5.89 -15.11 -6.65
N PRO A 233 -4.61 -15.05 -7.05
CA PRO A 233 -4.17 -15.85 -8.19
C PRO A 233 -4.54 -17.33 -7.94
N PRO A 234 -4.83 -18.10 -8.99
CA PRO A 234 -4.98 -19.55 -8.85
C PRO A 234 -3.75 -20.08 -8.12
N PRO A 235 -3.89 -21.06 -7.22
CA PRO A 235 -2.71 -21.79 -6.77
C PRO A 235 -1.97 -22.25 -8.02
N GLU A 236 -0.67 -21.95 -8.13
CA GLU A 236 0.17 -22.56 -9.15
C GLU A 236 -0.04 -24.07 -8.97
N LEU A 237 -0.74 -24.68 -9.92
CA LEU A 237 -0.80 -26.13 -9.96
C LEU A 237 0.66 -26.58 -9.99
N PRO A 238 1.04 -27.61 -9.20
CA PRO A 238 2.34 -28.22 -9.34
C PRO A 238 2.55 -28.45 -10.83
N ILE A 239 3.60 -27.84 -11.40
CA ILE A 239 3.97 -28.12 -12.78
C ILE A 239 4.09 -29.65 -12.83
N PRO A 240 3.29 -30.34 -13.67
CA PRO A 240 3.42 -31.78 -13.80
C PRO A 240 4.91 -32.05 -14.01
N PRO A 241 5.51 -33.03 -13.30
CA PRO A 241 6.91 -33.35 -13.52
C PRO A 241 7.10 -33.49 -15.03
N GLU A 242 8.11 -32.79 -15.56
CA GLU A 242 8.44 -32.86 -16.97
C GLU A 242 8.47 -34.34 -17.36
N PRO A 243 7.71 -34.77 -18.39
CA PRO A 243 7.65 -36.18 -18.74
C PRO A 243 9.08 -36.67 -18.90
N ALA A 244 9.42 -37.75 -18.17
CA ALA A 244 10.77 -38.29 -18.18
C ALA A 244 11.22 -38.43 -19.64
N PRO A 245 12.48 -38.06 -19.97
CA PRO A 245 12.96 -38.11 -21.34
C PRO A 245 12.68 -39.50 -21.92
N SER A 246 11.96 -39.53 -23.05
CA SER A 246 11.65 -40.76 -23.77
C SER A 246 12.96 -41.51 -24.02
N ARG A 247 13.06 -42.74 -23.50
CA ARG A 247 14.21 -43.64 -23.78
C ARG A 247 14.22 -44.15 -25.22
N ASP A 248 13.19 -43.84 -25.99
CA ASP A 248 12.98 -44.34 -27.36
C ASP A 248 13.26 -43.27 -28.43
N ALA A 249 14.03 -42.22 -28.12
CA ALA A 249 14.57 -41.33 -29.13
C ALA A 249 15.73 -42.04 -29.86
N PRO A 250 15.62 -42.32 -31.18
CA PRO A 250 16.61 -43.07 -31.96
C PRO A 250 17.93 -42.34 -32.16
#